data_AF-A0A259HD57-F1
#
_entry.id   AF-A0A259HD57-F1
#
_cell.length_a   1.000
_cell.length_b   1.000
_cell.length_c   1.000
_cell.angle_alpha   90.00
_cell.angle_beta   90.00
_cell.angle_gamma   90.00
#
_symmetry.space_group_name_H-M   'P 1'
#
loop_
_entity.id
_entity.type
_entity.pdbx_description
1 polymer ?
#
loop_
_entity_poly.entity_id
_entity_poly.type
_entity_poly.pdbx_seq_one_letter_code
_entity_poly.pdbx_strand_id
1 'polypeptide(L)'
;MAEGRKAVMMAKLMTSTIGAALLLAASGASAAAPVTDCANRDTPFSAASPLVDVLLSEQARAVVEKAIPGKIAAMPPMFTGTTPPTFAAILDVKSAAGFFGTDAAKIAEIDAALRKVPVTDADRVARCARFDNEVPALTPTPGKPNILVFEKINGFKDTPSVDAAHAALIAMAARKGWALSFTDKGGAFNPQTLGQFDVVLWNNISGDVLTVSQRAAFKDWLEAGGAFVGMHGSAGDPVYFWDWYPDTL
;
A
#
# COMPACT_ATOMS: atom_id res chain seq x y z
N MET A 1 72.33 -29.04 -64.02
CA MET A 1 71.93 -28.36 -65.27
C MET A 1 70.62 -27.63 -65.01
N ALA A 2 70.63 -26.31 -65.24
CA ALA A 2 69.53 -25.37 -65.54
C ALA A 2 68.15 -25.57 -64.86
N GLU A 3 67.74 -24.64 -63.99
CA GLU A 3 66.87 -23.46 -64.27
C GLU A 3 65.38 -23.76 -64.10
N GLY A 4 64.65 -22.86 -63.40
CA GLY A 4 63.20 -22.99 -63.29
C GLY A 4 62.46 -21.99 -62.39
N ARG A 5 62.57 -20.69 -62.71
CA ARG A 5 61.60 -19.57 -62.50
C ARG A 5 60.56 -19.60 -61.35
N LYS A 6 60.72 -18.59 -60.49
CA LYS A 6 59.75 -17.54 -60.06
C LYS A 6 58.26 -17.89 -59.90
N ALA A 7 57.74 -17.70 -58.67
CA ALA A 7 56.48 -16.97 -58.45
C ALA A 7 56.47 -16.32 -57.06
N VAL A 8 56.18 -15.02 -57.04
CA VAL A 8 56.06 -14.14 -55.88
C VAL A 8 54.66 -14.29 -55.28
N MET A 9 54.54 -14.38 -53.95
CA MET A 9 53.29 -14.07 -53.27
C MET A 9 53.56 -13.23 -52.02
N MET A 10 53.19 -11.95 -52.10
CA MET A 10 53.32 -10.95 -51.05
C MET A 10 52.34 -11.25 -49.91
N ALA A 11 52.86 -11.18 -48.69
CA ALA A 11 52.11 -11.26 -47.44
C ALA A 11 51.12 -10.08 -47.30
N LYS A 12 49.90 -10.38 -46.84
CA LYS A 12 48.94 -9.39 -46.34
C LYS A 12 48.70 -9.68 -44.86
N LEU A 13 49.29 -8.86 -44.00
CA LEU A 13 49.04 -8.80 -42.56
C LEU A 13 47.58 -8.36 -42.35
N MET A 14 46.77 -9.19 -41.70
CA MET A 14 45.49 -8.77 -41.12
C MET A 14 45.69 -8.54 -39.62
N THR A 15 45.61 -7.28 -39.22
CA THR A 15 45.54 -6.82 -37.83
C THR A 15 44.19 -7.22 -37.23
N SER A 16 44.23 -8.06 -36.20
CA SER A 16 43.06 -8.49 -35.44
C SER A 16 42.73 -7.46 -34.35
N THR A 17 41.60 -6.79 -34.46
CA THR A 17 41.04 -5.92 -33.41
C THR A 17 40.15 -6.76 -32.49
N ILE A 18 40.62 -7.03 -31.27
CA ILE A 18 39.84 -7.64 -30.20
C ILE A 18 38.96 -6.54 -29.59
N GLY A 19 37.66 -6.57 -29.88
CA GLY A 19 36.67 -5.74 -29.20
C GLY A 19 36.23 -6.38 -27.88
N ALA A 20 36.57 -5.76 -26.76
CA ALA A 20 36.05 -6.13 -25.45
C ALA A 20 34.60 -5.63 -25.30
N ALA A 21 33.63 -6.54 -25.28
CA ALA A 21 32.25 -6.23 -24.97
C ALA A 21 32.08 -6.14 -23.44
N LEU A 22 31.88 -4.93 -22.93
CA LEU A 22 31.47 -4.67 -21.55
C LEU A 22 29.99 -5.05 -21.41
N LEU A 23 29.69 -6.19 -20.79
CA LEU A 23 28.33 -6.57 -20.41
C LEU A 23 27.91 -5.74 -19.18
N LEU A 24 27.15 -4.66 -19.40
CA LEU A 24 26.39 -4.02 -18.33
C LEU A 24 25.24 -4.98 -17.94
N ALA A 25 25.40 -5.67 -16.81
CA ALA A 25 24.29 -6.33 -16.15
C ALA A 25 23.38 -5.26 -15.54
N ALA A 26 22.33 -4.89 -16.27
CA ALA A 26 21.21 -4.16 -15.69
C ALA A 26 20.49 -5.11 -14.74
N SER A 27 20.66 -4.92 -13.43
CA SER A 27 19.83 -5.51 -12.40
C SER A 27 18.42 -4.94 -12.53
N GLY A 28 17.62 -5.55 -13.40
CA GLY A 28 16.19 -5.28 -13.47
C GLY A 28 15.56 -5.71 -12.16
N ALA A 29 15.17 -4.76 -11.31
CA ALA A 29 14.20 -5.02 -10.27
C ALA A 29 12.94 -5.55 -10.96
N SER A 30 12.66 -6.85 -10.78
CA SER A 30 11.40 -7.44 -11.23
C SER A 30 10.29 -6.67 -10.51
N ALA A 31 9.41 -6.02 -11.27
CA ALA A 31 8.23 -5.39 -10.69
C ALA A 31 7.47 -6.48 -9.94
N ALA A 32 7.25 -6.28 -8.63
CA ALA A 32 6.49 -7.20 -7.81
C ALA A 32 5.12 -7.47 -8.47
N ALA A 33 4.63 -8.72 -8.37
CA ALA A 33 3.34 -9.07 -8.93
C ALA A 33 2.25 -8.15 -8.36
N PRO A 34 1.28 -7.69 -9.18
CA PRO A 34 0.20 -6.83 -8.71
C PRO A 34 -0.57 -7.50 -7.57
N VAL A 35 -0.91 -6.73 -6.54
CA VAL A 35 -1.78 -7.20 -5.45
C VAL A 35 -3.18 -7.44 -6.02
N THR A 36 -3.77 -8.59 -5.69
CA THR A 36 -5.10 -9.00 -6.18
C THR A 36 -6.05 -9.42 -5.06
N ASP A 37 -5.57 -9.55 -3.83
CA ASP A 37 -6.33 -9.96 -2.65
C ASP A 37 -6.64 -8.77 -1.73
N CYS A 38 -6.94 -7.60 -2.30
CA CYS A 38 -7.19 -6.40 -1.52
C CYS A 38 -8.64 -6.29 -1.02
N ALA A 39 -8.83 -5.55 0.06
CA ALA A 39 -10.16 -5.22 0.58
C ALA A 39 -10.96 -4.40 -0.43
N ASN A 40 -12.27 -4.63 -0.44
CA ASN A 40 -13.23 -4.00 -1.35
C ASN A 40 -12.97 -4.20 -2.85
N ARG A 41 -12.07 -5.09 -3.26
CA ARG A 41 -11.76 -5.33 -4.68
C ARG A 41 -13.01 -5.54 -5.54
N ASP A 42 -13.88 -6.44 -5.10
CA ASP A 42 -15.05 -6.88 -5.86
C ASP A 42 -16.38 -6.31 -5.30
N THR A 43 -16.31 -5.52 -4.23
CA THR A 43 -17.49 -4.93 -3.58
C THR A 43 -18.21 -3.98 -4.54
N PRO A 44 -19.53 -4.12 -4.76
CA PRO A 44 -20.31 -3.16 -5.53
C PRO A 44 -20.15 -1.74 -4.98
N PHE A 45 -20.12 -0.74 -5.88
CA PHE A 45 -20.10 0.66 -5.45
C PHE A 45 -21.38 1.01 -4.66
N SER A 46 -21.23 1.82 -3.63
CA SER A 46 -22.32 2.31 -2.77
C SER A 46 -21.91 3.59 -2.06
N ALA A 47 -22.81 4.20 -1.29
CA ALA A 47 -22.46 5.32 -0.44
C ALA A 47 -21.52 4.94 0.72
N ALA A 48 -21.40 3.65 1.04
CA ALA A 48 -20.45 3.11 2.02
C ALA A 48 -19.08 2.76 1.41
N SER A 49 -18.91 2.89 0.09
CA SER A 49 -17.62 2.66 -0.55
C SER A 49 -16.59 3.69 -0.08
N PRO A 50 -15.31 3.31 0.07
CA PRO A 50 -14.23 4.27 0.25
C PRO A 50 -14.29 5.34 -0.84
N LEU A 51 -14.20 6.62 -0.45
CA LEU A 51 -14.29 7.73 -1.38
C LEU A 51 -13.21 7.60 -2.47
N VAL A 52 -12.00 7.18 -2.09
CA VAL A 52 -10.91 6.91 -3.04
C VAL A 52 -11.29 5.90 -4.12
N ASP A 53 -12.07 4.86 -3.80
CA ASP A 53 -12.50 3.84 -4.78
C ASP A 53 -13.43 4.44 -5.82
N VAL A 54 -14.31 5.36 -5.41
CA VAL A 54 -15.22 6.08 -6.31
C VAL A 54 -14.46 7.10 -7.16
N LEU A 55 -13.48 7.79 -6.59
CA LEU A 55 -12.67 8.77 -7.32
C LEU A 55 -11.73 8.14 -8.35
N LEU A 56 -11.27 6.91 -8.11
CA LEU A 56 -10.45 6.12 -9.05
C LEU A 56 -11.26 5.62 -10.26
N SER A 57 -12.57 5.44 -10.12
CA SER A 57 -13.43 4.95 -11.19
C SER A 57 -14.06 6.10 -11.98
N GLU A 58 -13.76 6.19 -13.26
CA GLU A 58 -14.38 7.21 -14.14
C GLU A 58 -15.92 7.13 -14.12
N GLN A 59 -16.47 5.91 -14.15
CA GLN A 59 -17.92 5.69 -14.15
C GLN A 59 -18.56 6.03 -12.81
N ALA A 60 -17.98 5.60 -11.69
CA ALA A 60 -18.53 5.89 -10.38
C ALA A 60 -18.43 7.39 -10.04
N ARG A 61 -17.28 8.01 -10.37
CA ARG A 61 -17.09 9.45 -10.22
C ARG A 61 -18.11 10.25 -11.03
N ALA A 62 -18.37 9.86 -12.28
CA ALA A 62 -19.36 10.52 -13.13
C ALA A 62 -20.79 10.44 -12.56
N VAL A 63 -21.14 9.33 -11.89
CA VAL A 63 -22.43 9.20 -11.20
C VAL A 63 -22.54 10.19 -10.04
N VAL A 64 -21.51 10.32 -9.20
CA VAL A 64 -21.53 11.28 -8.08
C VAL A 64 -21.56 12.71 -8.61
N GLU A 65 -20.73 13.04 -9.61
CA GLU A 65 -20.71 14.37 -10.22
C GLU A 65 -22.06 14.75 -10.82
N LYS A 66 -22.78 13.81 -11.45
CA LYS A 66 -24.14 14.04 -11.95
C LYS A 66 -25.14 14.31 -10.82
N ALA A 67 -25.01 13.63 -9.70
CA ALA A 67 -25.92 13.77 -8.56
C ALA A 67 -25.69 15.07 -7.78
N ILE A 68 -24.43 15.50 -7.67
CA ILE A 68 -24.00 16.72 -6.96
C ILE A 68 -23.01 17.55 -7.80
N PRO A 69 -23.48 18.23 -8.87
CA PRO A 69 -22.60 18.92 -9.81
C PRO A 69 -21.69 19.97 -9.15
N GLY A 70 -20.41 19.94 -9.50
CA GLY A 70 -19.37 20.86 -9.03
C GLY A 70 -18.92 20.62 -7.59
N LYS A 71 -19.59 19.75 -6.81
CA LYS A 71 -19.26 19.56 -5.40
C LYS A 71 -17.93 18.85 -5.19
N ILE A 72 -17.60 17.83 -5.98
CA ILE A 72 -16.29 17.15 -5.87
C ILE A 72 -15.16 18.15 -6.19
N ALA A 73 -15.32 18.94 -7.25
CA ALA A 73 -14.32 19.93 -7.66
C ALA A 73 -14.15 21.08 -6.63
N ALA A 74 -15.19 21.38 -5.86
CA ALA A 74 -15.15 22.39 -4.80
C ALA A 74 -14.53 21.87 -3.48
N MET A 75 -14.30 20.56 -3.33
CA MET A 75 -13.66 20.01 -2.13
C MET A 75 -12.18 20.43 -2.09
N PRO A 76 -11.60 20.62 -0.88
CA PRO A 76 -10.17 20.88 -0.77
C PRO A 76 -9.35 19.72 -1.34
N PRO A 77 -8.19 19.96 -1.99
CA PRO A 77 -7.42 18.93 -2.68
C PRO A 77 -7.06 17.71 -1.83
N MET A 78 -6.89 17.90 -0.52
CA MET A 78 -6.63 16.82 0.43
C MET A 78 -7.73 15.74 0.47
N PHE A 79 -8.98 16.08 0.12
CA PHE A 79 -10.12 15.15 0.11
C PHE A 79 -10.33 14.45 -1.25
N THR A 80 -9.66 14.91 -2.30
CA THR A 80 -9.87 14.43 -3.67
C THR A 80 -8.66 13.71 -4.26
N GLY A 81 -7.56 13.61 -3.52
CA GLY A 81 -6.38 12.86 -3.94
C GLY A 81 -6.67 11.36 -4.05
N THR A 82 -6.14 10.71 -5.08
CA THR A 82 -6.28 9.26 -5.28
C THR A 82 -5.00 8.48 -5.04
N THR A 83 -3.89 9.17 -4.79
CA THR A 83 -2.60 8.57 -4.47
C THR A 83 -2.40 8.58 -2.95
N PRO A 84 -2.17 7.42 -2.31
CA PRO A 84 -1.77 7.34 -0.92
C PRO A 84 -0.47 8.12 -0.61
N PRO A 85 -0.35 8.79 0.55
CA PRO A 85 -1.39 9.00 1.55
C PRO A 85 -2.47 9.99 1.08
N THR A 86 -3.75 9.65 1.28
CA THR A 86 -4.87 10.53 0.92
C THR A 86 -6.02 10.45 1.92
N PHE A 87 -6.65 11.59 2.21
CA PHE A 87 -7.84 11.65 3.07
C PHE A 87 -9.05 10.93 2.45
N ALA A 88 -9.08 10.77 1.12
CA ALA A 88 -10.12 10.00 0.45
C ALA A 88 -10.10 8.49 0.81
N ALA A 89 -9.00 7.99 1.36
CA ALA A 89 -8.87 6.59 1.78
C ALA A 89 -9.44 6.32 3.19
N ILE A 90 -9.89 7.35 3.91
CA ILE A 90 -10.42 7.27 5.29
C ILE A 90 -11.83 7.86 5.43
N LEU A 91 -12.50 8.08 4.31
CA LEU A 91 -13.89 8.50 4.24
C LEU A 91 -14.65 7.55 3.33
N ASP A 92 -15.90 7.25 3.67
CA ASP A 92 -16.86 6.75 2.70
C ASP A 92 -17.55 7.92 1.98
N VAL A 93 -18.24 7.63 0.87
CA VAL A 93 -18.96 8.64 0.09
C VAL A 93 -20.02 9.35 0.95
N LYS A 94 -20.70 8.62 1.84
CA LYS A 94 -21.72 9.15 2.73
C LYS A 94 -21.16 10.21 3.69
N SER A 95 -20.06 9.91 4.38
CA SER A 95 -19.42 10.79 5.35
C SER A 95 -18.85 12.02 4.64
N ALA A 96 -18.20 11.83 3.49
CA ALA A 96 -17.74 12.93 2.66
C ALA A 96 -18.91 13.83 2.23
N ALA A 97 -19.97 13.27 1.66
CA ALA A 97 -21.14 14.02 1.23
C ALA A 97 -21.80 14.79 2.39
N GLY A 98 -21.89 14.16 3.57
CA GLY A 98 -22.40 14.79 4.80
C GLY A 98 -21.53 15.96 5.28
N PHE A 99 -20.21 15.80 5.31
CA PHE A 99 -19.27 16.88 5.67
C PHE A 99 -19.39 18.10 4.76
N PHE A 100 -19.68 17.90 3.47
CA PHE A 100 -19.88 18.98 2.50
C PHE A 100 -21.34 19.40 2.31
N GLY A 101 -22.19 19.10 3.30
CA GLY A 101 -23.56 19.61 3.42
C GLY A 101 -24.53 19.05 2.38
N THR A 102 -24.34 17.81 1.95
CA THR A 102 -25.31 17.09 1.11
C THR A 102 -26.36 16.44 2.01
N ASP A 103 -27.64 16.64 1.71
CA ASP A 103 -28.72 16.09 2.53
C ASP A 103 -28.87 14.57 2.39
N ALA A 104 -29.54 13.95 3.36
CA ALA A 104 -29.68 12.50 3.43
C ALA A 104 -30.46 11.89 2.25
N ALA A 105 -31.45 12.61 1.68
CA ALA A 105 -32.22 12.13 0.54
C ALA A 105 -31.34 12.07 -0.71
N LYS A 106 -30.50 13.10 -0.91
CA LYS A 106 -29.51 13.13 -1.99
C LYS A 106 -28.43 12.07 -1.81
N ILE A 107 -27.98 11.80 -0.59
CA ILE A 107 -27.06 10.69 -0.30
C ILE A 107 -27.70 9.34 -0.69
N ALA A 108 -28.98 9.13 -0.38
CA ALA A 108 -29.69 7.91 -0.77
C ALA A 108 -29.82 7.77 -2.31
N GLU A 109 -30.01 8.88 -3.03
CA GLU A 109 -29.98 8.89 -4.49
C GLU A 109 -28.61 8.51 -5.05
N ILE A 110 -27.53 9.07 -4.47
CA ILE A 110 -26.14 8.71 -4.83
C ILE A 110 -25.89 7.22 -4.59
N ASP A 111 -26.29 6.68 -3.43
CA ASP A 111 -26.15 5.25 -3.12
C ASP A 111 -26.85 4.38 -4.17
N ALA A 112 -28.11 4.67 -4.47
CA ALA A 112 -28.90 3.91 -5.42
C ALA A 112 -28.34 4.00 -6.85
N ALA A 113 -27.71 5.11 -7.22
CA ALA A 113 -27.06 5.27 -8.51
C ALA A 113 -25.71 4.54 -8.58
N LEU A 114 -24.88 4.64 -7.52
CA LEU A 114 -23.60 3.94 -7.41
C LEU A 114 -23.78 2.42 -7.49
N ARG A 115 -24.81 1.86 -6.84
CA ARG A 115 -25.11 0.41 -6.89
C ARG A 115 -25.38 -0.13 -8.29
N LYS A 116 -25.66 0.73 -9.27
CA LYS A 116 -25.87 0.36 -10.67
C LYS A 116 -24.59 0.40 -11.50
N VAL A 117 -23.51 0.96 -10.97
CA VAL A 117 -22.22 1.04 -11.65
C VAL A 117 -21.53 -0.33 -11.57
N PRO A 118 -21.18 -0.95 -12.71
CA PRO A 118 -20.45 -2.21 -12.69
C PRO A 118 -19.02 -1.98 -12.18
N VAL A 119 -18.51 -2.91 -11.37
CA VAL A 119 -17.10 -2.95 -11.00
C VAL A 119 -16.32 -3.59 -12.15
N THR A 120 -15.50 -2.80 -12.82
CA THR A 120 -14.65 -3.23 -13.95
C THR A 120 -13.33 -3.80 -13.48
N ASP A 121 -12.59 -4.48 -14.38
CA ASP A 121 -11.26 -4.98 -14.04
C ASP A 121 -10.26 -3.84 -13.76
N ALA A 122 -10.43 -2.69 -14.43
CA ALA A 122 -9.65 -1.50 -14.13
C ALA A 122 -9.91 -1.00 -12.70
N ASP A 123 -11.18 -1.02 -12.25
CA ASP A 123 -11.52 -0.66 -10.87
C ASP A 123 -10.88 -1.64 -9.86
N ARG A 124 -10.95 -2.96 -10.12
CA ARG A 124 -10.33 -3.98 -9.26
C ARG A 124 -8.83 -3.75 -9.10
N VAL A 125 -8.13 -3.48 -10.21
CA VAL A 125 -6.68 -3.20 -10.20
C VAL A 125 -6.38 -1.90 -9.47
N ALA A 126 -7.13 -0.82 -9.75
CA ALA A 126 -6.92 0.48 -9.12
C ALA A 126 -7.14 0.43 -7.60
N ARG A 127 -8.18 -0.27 -7.13
CA ARG A 127 -8.45 -0.46 -5.70
C ARG A 127 -7.31 -1.19 -5.00
N CYS A 128 -6.72 -2.20 -5.63
CA CYS A 128 -5.63 -2.97 -5.02
C CYS A 128 -4.27 -2.27 -5.04
N ALA A 129 -4.07 -1.26 -5.89
CA ALA A 129 -2.78 -0.60 -6.06
C ALA A 129 -2.23 0.11 -4.79
N ARG A 130 -3.08 0.40 -3.79
CA ARG A 130 -2.66 0.99 -2.50
C ARG A 130 -2.11 -0.03 -1.50
N PHE A 131 -2.25 -1.31 -1.78
CA PHE A 131 -1.74 -2.40 -0.94
C PHE A 131 -0.44 -2.94 -1.51
N ASP A 132 0.35 -3.62 -0.69
CA ASP A 132 1.57 -4.29 -1.11
C ASP A 132 1.67 -5.68 -0.47
N ASN A 133 2.40 -6.57 -1.14
CA ASN A 133 2.73 -7.93 -0.68
C ASN A 133 4.24 -8.07 -0.43
N GLU A 134 4.96 -6.97 -0.31
CA GLU A 134 6.42 -7.00 -0.12
C GLU A 134 6.72 -7.52 1.29
N VAL A 135 7.44 -8.63 1.39
CA VAL A 135 7.88 -9.16 2.69
C VAL A 135 9.22 -8.50 3.02
N PRO A 136 9.29 -7.64 4.05
CA PRO A 136 10.53 -6.96 4.41
C PRO A 136 11.52 -7.95 5.03
N ALA A 137 12.81 -7.72 4.80
CA ALA A 137 13.87 -8.42 5.53
C ALA A 137 14.00 -7.82 6.93
N LEU A 138 13.43 -8.51 7.93
CA LEU A 138 13.47 -8.11 9.33
C LEU A 138 14.40 -9.05 10.11
N THR A 139 15.11 -8.51 11.09
CA THR A 139 16.06 -9.26 11.91
C THR A 139 15.72 -9.12 13.39
N PRO A 140 14.81 -9.95 13.91
CA PRO A 140 14.57 -10.07 15.34
C PRO A 140 15.85 -10.39 16.10
N THR A 141 15.97 -9.88 17.33
CA THR A 141 17.12 -10.12 18.21
C THR A 141 16.77 -11.20 19.25
N PRO A 142 17.44 -12.36 19.25
CA PRO A 142 17.24 -13.39 20.27
C PRO A 142 17.49 -12.87 21.69
N GLY A 143 16.69 -13.33 22.65
CA GLY A 143 16.83 -12.99 24.06
C GLY A 143 16.36 -11.57 24.45
N LYS A 144 15.70 -10.86 23.54
CA LYS A 144 15.04 -9.56 23.81
C LYS A 144 13.56 -9.64 23.42
N PRO A 145 12.69 -8.83 24.04
CA PRO A 145 11.36 -8.59 23.50
C PRO A 145 11.47 -7.95 22.10
N ASN A 146 10.90 -8.60 21.10
CA ASN A 146 10.90 -8.17 19.70
C ASN A 146 9.57 -7.52 19.37
N ILE A 147 9.62 -6.26 18.91
CA ILE A 147 8.45 -5.46 18.57
C ILE A 147 8.51 -5.11 17.08
N LEU A 148 7.48 -5.51 16.35
CA LEU A 148 7.26 -5.07 14.97
C LEU A 148 6.53 -3.73 15.02
N VAL A 149 7.21 -2.65 14.62
CA VAL A 149 6.60 -1.32 14.48
C VAL A 149 6.18 -1.13 13.03
N PHE A 150 4.88 -1.07 12.80
CA PHE A 150 4.29 -0.86 11.48
C PHE A 150 3.94 0.61 11.27
N GLU A 151 4.31 1.15 10.10
CA GLU A 151 4.22 2.58 9.76
C GLU A 151 3.61 2.85 8.37
N LYS A 152 2.93 1.87 7.77
CA LYS A 152 2.25 2.03 6.47
C LYS A 152 1.05 2.96 6.59
N ILE A 153 0.96 3.99 5.76
CA ILE A 153 -0.16 4.94 5.79
C ILE A 153 -0.76 5.07 4.39
N ASN A 154 -2.03 4.68 4.26
CA ASN A 154 -2.82 4.90 3.04
C ASN A 154 -3.73 6.13 3.14
N GLY A 155 -4.11 6.50 4.37
CA GLY A 155 -4.97 7.61 4.75
C GLY A 155 -4.23 8.93 4.97
N PHE A 156 -4.54 9.62 6.05
CA PHE A 156 -3.87 10.87 6.42
C PHE A 156 -2.56 10.60 7.18
N LYS A 157 -1.49 11.28 6.78
CA LYS A 157 -0.20 11.21 7.48
C LYS A 157 0.04 12.49 8.29
N ASP A 158 -0.16 12.41 9.61
CA ASP A 158 0.31 13.43 10.54
C ASP A 158 1.82 13.27 10.77
N THR A 159 2.63 13.76 9.83
CA THR A 159 4.10 13.62 9.85
C THR A 159 4.72 14.03 11.19
N PRO A 160 4.38 15.21 11.78
CA PRO A 160 4.87 15.56 13.12
C PRO A 160 4.60 14.49 14.19
N SER A 161 3.40 13.91 14.22
CA SER A 161 3.04 12.86 15.20
C SER A 161 3.77 11.55 14.93
N VAL A 162 3.82 11.10 13.65
CA VAL A 162 4.53 9.87 13.25
C VAL A 162 6.01 9.93 13.65
N ASP A 163 6.69 11.02 13.30
CA ASP A 163 8.12 11.19 13.53
C ASP A 163 8.43 11.29 15.05
N ALA A 164 7.58 12.00 15.80
CA ALA A 164 7.72 12.10 17.25
C ALA A 164 7.52 10.75 17.95
N ALA A 165 6.50 9.98 17.54
CA ALA A 165 6.25 8.65 18.07
C ALA A 165 7.38 7.67 17.73
N HIS A 166 7.88 7.68 16.49
CA HIS A 166 9.02 6.87 16.06
C HIS A 166 10.25 7.14 16.93
N ALA A 167 10.62 8.41 17.10
CA ALA A 167 11.75 8.80 17.94
C ALA A 167 11.57 8.38 19.41
N ALA A 168 10.35 8.53 19.95
CA ALA A 168 10.02 8.12 21.31
C ALA A 168 10.12 6.60 21.51
N LEU A 169 9.67 5.80 20.54
CA LEU A 169 9.77 4.34 20.55
C LEU A 169 11.23 3.88 20.57
N ILE A 170 12.09 4.45 19.73
CA ILE A 170 13.54 4.16 19.75
C ILE A 170 14.13 4.46 21.13
N ALA A 171 13.85 5.65 21.67
CA ALA A 171 14.37 6.04 22.98
C ALA A 171 13.86 5.12 24.10
N MET A 172 12.61 4.67 24.03
CA MET A 172 12.02 3.74 24.97
C MET A 172 12.65 2.34 24.87
N ALA A 173 12.83 1.81 23.67
CA ALA A 173 13.46 0.53 23.44
C ALA A 173 14.89 0.47 23.99
N ALA A 174 15.67 1.54 23.82
CA ALA A 174 17.01 1.66 24.40
C ALA A 174 17.00 1.58 25.93
N ARG A 175 16.03 2.24 26.59
CA ARG A 175 15.89 2.21 28.06
C ARG A 175 15.36 0.87 28.58
N LYS A 176 14.56 0.16 27.79
CA LYS A 176 13.85 -1.07 28.21
C LYS A 176 14.50 -2.35 27.71
N GLY A 177 15.52 -2.25 26.85
CA GLY A 177 16.20 -3.42 26.28
C GLY A 177 15.39 -4.14 25.20
N TRP A 178 14.47 -3.46 24.53
CA TRP A 178 13.66 -4.03 23.44
C TRP A 178 14.41 -4.00 22.10
N ALA A 179 14.02 -4.89 21.19
CA ALA A 179 14.44 -4.88 19.80
C ALA A 179 13.26 -4.42 18.93
N LEU A 180 13.43 -3.32 18.21
CA LEU A 180 12.41 -2.79 17.30
C LEU A 180 12.78 -3.14 15.86
N SER A 181 11.79 -3.59 15.08
CA SER A 181 11.87 -3.69 13.63
C SER A 181 10.81 -2.80 13.01
N PHE A 182 11.21 -1.82 12.20
CA PHE A 182 10.29 -0.87 11.57
C PHE A 182 10.01 -1.29 10.12
N THR A 183 8.76 -1.17 9.68
CA THR A 183 8.39 -1.38 8.28
C THR A 183 7.09 -0.68 7.88
N ASP A 184 7.00 -0.29 6.62
CA ASP A 184 5.79 0.19 5.95
C ASP A 184 5.23 -0.84 4.93
N LYS A 185 5.74 -2.07 4.95
CA LYS A 185 5.41 -3.13 4.00
C LYS A 185 4.35 -4.06 4.57
N GLY A 186 3.18 -4.09 3.93
CA GLY A 186 2.04 -4.92 4.34
C GLY A 186 2.36 -6.42 4.34
N GLY A 187 3.28 -6.86 3.49
CA GLY A 187 3.72 -8.26 3.45
C GLY A 187 4.38 -8.75 4.75
N ALA A 188 4.71 -7.89 5.71
CA ALA A 188 5.11 -8.30 7.06
C ALA A 188 3.98 -9.04 7.84
N PHE A 189 2.72 -8.85 7.45
CA PHE A 189 1.57 -9.50 8.09
C PHE A 189 1.31 -10.87 7.47
N ASN A 190 2.22 -11.80 7.74
CA ASN A 190 2.11 -13.21 7.40
C ASN A 190 2.52 -14.06 8.62
N PRO A 191 2.10 -15.34 8.71
CA PRO A 191 2.36 -16.17 9.88
C PRO A 191 3.86 -16.32 10.22
N GLN A 192 4.72 -16.42 9.21
CA GLN A 192 6.15 -16.62 9.39
C GLN A 192 6.82 -15.38 9.98
N THR A 193 6.46 -14.19 9.50
CA THR A 193 6.98 -12.93 10.05
C THR A 193 6.39 -12.64 11.42
N LEU A 194 5.06 -12.72 11.58
CA LEU A 194 4.38 -12.41 12.84
C LEU A 194 4.83 -13.33 13.99
N GLY A 195 5.07 -14.61 13.72
CA GLY A 195 5.55 -15.57 14.73
C GLY A 195 6.94 -15.28 15.30
N GLN A 196 7.66 -14.29 14.76
CA GLN A 196 8.97 -13.87 15.25
C GLN A 196 8.91 -12.69 16.23
N PHE A 197 7.74 -12.08 16.44
CA PHE A 197 7.56 -10.89 17.25
C PHE A 197 6.66 -11.16 18.45
N ASP A 198 6.99 -10.53 19.57
CA ASP A 198 6.19 -10.59 20.80
C ASP A 198 5.05 -9.56 20.76
N VAL A 199 5.26 -8.44 20.07
CA VAL A 199 4.30 -7.33 19.96
C VAL A 199 4.27 -6.78 18.54
N VAL A 200 3.08 -6.50 18.04
CA VAL A 200 2.86 -5.65 16.86
C VAL A 200 2.37 -4.28 17.34
N LEU A 201 3.09 -3.23 16.95
CA LEU A 201 2.77 -1.85 17.28
C LEU A 201 2.46 -1.08 15.99
N TRP A 202 1.25 -0.55 15.89
CA TRP A 202 0.83 0.34 14.82
C TRP A 202 1.11 1.79 15.23
N ASN A 203 2.09 2.41 14.59
CA ASN A 203 2.47 3.79 14.86
C ASN A 203 1.72 4.73 13.91
N ASN A 204 0.64 5.35 14.40
CA ASN A 204 -0.13 6.35 13.66
C ASN A 204 -0.61 5.85 12.27
N ILE A 205 -0.96 4.57 12.19
CA ILE A 205 -1.50 3.99 10.95
C ILE A 205 -2.80 4.70 10.58
N SER A 206 -3.00 5.02 9.31
CA SER A 206 -4.25 5.61 8.83
C SER A 206 -4.58 5.05 7.45
N GLY A 207 -5.86 4.83 7.19
CA GLY A 207 -6.37 4.14 6.03
C GLY A 207 -6.34 2.62 6.19
N ASP A 208 -6.99 1.98 5.23
CA ASP A 208 -6.93 0.54 5.07
C ASP A 208 -5.59 0.11 4.45
N VAL A 209 -4.79 -0.62 5.21
CA VAL A 209 -3.36 -0.84 4.91
C VAL A 209 -2.98 -2.31 4.71
N LEU A 210 -3.88 -3.25 5.00
CA LEU A 210 -3.63 -4.69 4.88
C LEU A 210 -4.55 -5.35 3.84
N THR A 211 -4.00 -6.26 3.06
CA THR A 211 -4.78 -7.15 2.18
C THR A 211 -5.68 -8.08 2.99
N VAL A 212 -6.63 -8.76 2.35
CA VAL A 212 -7.54 -9.68 3.02
C VAL A 212 -6.77 -10.84 3.68
N SER A 213 -5.76 -11.38 3.01
CA SER A 213 -4.93 -12.45 3.57
C SER A 213 -4.08 -11.96 4.74
N GLN A 214 -3.53 -10.75 4.65
CA GLN A 214 -2.75 -10.11 5.72
C GLN A 214 -3.61 -9.84 6.96
N ARG A 215 -4.85 -9.38 6.78
CA ARG A 215 -5.83 -9.21 7.87
C ARG A 215 -6.13 -10.52 8.57
N ALA A 216 -6.35 -11.60 7.82
CA ALA A 216 -6.59 -12.92 8.38
C ALA A 216 -5.38 -13.40 9.19
N ALA A 217 -4.17 -13.30 8.65
CA ALA A 217 -2.96 -13.67 9.37
C ALA A 217 -2.76 -12.83 10.65
N PHE A 218 -3.06 -11.54 10.59
CA PHE A 218 -2.95 -10.67 11.77
C PHE A 218 -3.96 -11.04 12.86
N LYS A 219 -5.21 -11.26 12.46
CA LYS A 219 -6.29 -11.70 13.35
C LYS A 219 -5.94 -13.04 14.01
N ASP A 220 -5.54 -14.03 13.22
CA ASP A 220 -5.19 -15.36 13.72
C ASP A 220 -4.02 -15.29 14.71
N TRP A 221 -3.01 -14.47 14.43
CA TRP A 221 -1.87 -14.25 15.32
C TRP A 221 -2.31 -13.60 16.65
N LEU A 222 -3.20 -12.60 16.60
CA LEU A 222 -3.75 -11.97 17.80
C LEU A 222 -4.59 -12.94 18.64
N GLU A 223 -5.51 -13.67 18.01
CA GLU A 223 -6.36 -14.65 18.68
C GLU A 223 -5.56 -15.83 19.26
N ALA A 224 -4.38 -16.12 18.71
CA ALA A 224 -3.42 -17.09 19.24
C ALA A 224 -2.56 -16.55 20.42
N GLY A 225 -2.79 -15.32 20.88
CA GLY A 225 -2.11 -14.72 22.03
C GLY A 225 -1.03 -13.68 21.68
N GLY A 226 -0.97 -13.22 20.43
CA GLY A 226 -0.16 -12.08 20.05
C GLY A 226 -0.59 -10.79 20.78
N ALA A 227 0.34 -9.84 20.96
CA ALA A 227 0.05 -8.57 21.61
C ALA A 227 0.02 -7.41 20.61
N PHE A 228 -1.00 -6.56 20.71
CA PHE A 228 -1.18 -5.39 19.84
C PHE A 228 -1.18 -4.07 20.59
N VAL A 229 -0.59 -3.05 19.97
CA VAL A 229 -0.70 -1.66 20.41
C VAL A 229 -0.99 -0.76 19.21
N GLY A 230 -2.17 -0.14 19.18
CA GLY A 230 -2.51 0.91 18.22
C GLY A 230 -2.29 2.30 18.80
N MET A 231 -1.58 3.18 18.08
CA MET A 231 -1.33 4.56 18.51
C MET A 231 -2.02 5.59 17.61
N HIS A 232 -2.71 6.55 18.25
CA HIS A 232 -3.25 7.78 17.67
C HIS A 232 -4.06 7.54 16.38
N GLY A 233 -3.49 7.83 15.20
CA GLY A 233 -4.16 7.63 13.90
C GLY A 233 -4.70 6.21 13.72
N SER A 234 -4.03 5.22 14.34
CA SER A 234 -4.42 3.80 14.25
C SER A 234 -5.85 3.55 14.76
N ALA A 235 -6.39 4.45 15.59
CA ALA A 235 -7.76 4.45 16.10
C ALA A 235 -8.47 5.82 15.89
N GLY A 236 -7.96 6.66 14.97
CA GLY A 236 -8.41 8.04 14.76
C GLY A 236 -9.05 8.32 13.39
N ASP A 237 -9.19 7.32 12.52
CA ASP A 237 -9.81 7.52 11.20
C ASP A 237 -11.32 7.73 11.34
N PRO A 238 -11.94 8.57 10.49
CA PRO A 238 -13.39 8.77 10.51
C PRO A 238 -14.20 7.50 10.19
N VAL A 239 -13.66 6.63 9.35
CA VAL A 239 -14.30 5.38 8.90
C VAL A 239 -13.26 4.28 8.78
N TYR A 240 -13.62 3.06 9.19
CA TYR A 240 -12.83 1.84 9.02
C TYR A 240 -13.48 0.92 8.00
N PHE A 241 -12.69 0.38 7.07
CA PHE A 241 -13.14 -0.60 6.07
C PHE A 241 -12.77 -2.04 6.44
N TRP A 242 -12.82 -2.32 7.75
CA TRP A 242 -12.53 -3.62 8.34
C TRP A 242 -13.25 -3.74 9.69
N ASP A 243 -14.54 -4.07 9.68
CA ASP A 243 -15.41 -4.02 10.87
C ASP A 243 -14.85 -4.73 12.12
N TRP A 244 -14.16 -5.86 11.95
CA TRP A 244 -13.53 -6.58 13.09
C TRP A 244 -12.54 -5.71 13.88
N TYR A 245 -11.83 -4.78 13.22
CA TYR A 245 -10.82 -3.95 13.86
C TYR A 245 -11.39 -2.95 14.88
N PRO A 246 -12.37 -2.09 14.56
CA PRO A 246 -12.98 -1.22 15.57
C PRO A 246 -14.01 -1.93 16.47
N ASP A 247 -14.67 -2.99 16.00
CA ASP A 247 -15.82 -3.56 16.71
C ASP A 247 -15.45 -4.72 17.64
N THR A 248 -14.30 -5.38 17.43
CA THR A 248 -13.93 -6.61 18.14
C THR A 248 -12.55 -6.58 18.80
N LEU A 249 -11.53 -6.01 18.16
CA LEU A 249 -10.17 -5.97 18.68
C LEU A 249 -10.04 -5.06 19.92
#